data_AF-A0A0B8QJZ0-F1
#
_entry.id   AF-A0A0B8QJZ0-F1
#
_cell.length_a   1.000
_cell.length_b   1.000
_cell.length_c   1.000
_cell.angle_alpha   90.00
_cell.angle_beta   90.00
_cell.angle_gamma   90.00
#
_symmetry.space_group_name_H-M   'P 1'
#
loop_
_entity.id
_entity.type
_entity.pdbx_description
1 polymer ?
#
loop_
_entity_poly.entity_id
_entity_poly.type
_entity_poly.pdbx_seq_one_letter_code
_entity_poly.pdbx_strand_id
1 'polypeptide(L)'
;MKYKQIKDLNASAVGFGCWAIGGTWNNVSDEESIKSIKAAIDTGINFFDVAPVYGKGHAETVLGQALKNESRDKIIIATKCGLPWSQDERKKLVRILLRRASLKRSTTH
;
A
#
# COMPACT_ATOMS: atom_id res chain seq x y z
N MET A 1 -16.57 -12.68 -2.75
CA MET A 1 -16.06 -11.75 -1.72
C MET A 1 -17.20 -11.16 -0.91
N LYS A 2 -17.05 -10.91 0.40
CA LYS A 2 -17.97 -10.07 1.20
C LYS A 2 -17.39 -8.67 1.32
N TYR A 3 -18.24 -7.64 1.28
CA TYR A 3 -17.82 -6.24 1.42
C TYR A 3 -18.43 -5.58 2.67
N LYS A 4 -17.78 -4.53 3.15
CA LYS A 4 -18.14 -3.73 4.33
C LYS A 4 -18.12 -2.25 3.95
N GLN A 5 -19.20 -1.56 4.28
CA GLN A 5 -19.32 -0.12 4.06
C GLN A 5 -18.51 0.65 5.12
N ILE A 6 -17.65 1.56 4.67
CA ILE A 6 -16.89 2.50 5.51
C ILE A 6 -17.15 3.90 4.95
N LYS A 7 -18.10 4.62 5.55
CA LYS A 7 -18.65 5.87 5.00
C LYS A 7 -19.14 5.67 3.56
N ASP A 8 -18.49 6.28 2.59
CA ASP A 8 -18.74 6.22 1.15
C ASP A 8 -17.98 5.09 0.44
N LEU A 9 -17.05 4.41 1.13
CA LEU A 9 -16.26 3.30 0.57
C LEU A 9 -16.92 1.95 0.79
N ASN A 10 -16.83 1.08 -0.21
CA ASN A 10 -17.24 -0.33 -0.10
C ASN A 10 -16.01 -1.24 -0.18
N ALA A 11 -15.42 -1.56 0.98
CA ALA A 11 -14.16 -2.29 1.09
C ALA A 11 -14.39 -3.79 1.25
N SER A 12 -13.53 -4.63 0.68
CA SER A 12 -13.54 -6.07 0.91
C SER A 12 -13.35 -6.34 2.41
N ALA A 13 -14.12 -7.27 2.96
CA ALA A 13 -14.07 -7.61 4.38
C ALA A 13 -12.70 -8.19 4.81
N VAL A 14 -11.95 -8.71 3.84
CA VAL A 14 -10.54 -9.09 3.96
C VAL A 14 -9.72 -8.11 3.12
N GLY A 15 -8.70 -7.52 3.73
CA GLY A 15 -7.73 -6.65 3.04
C GLY A 15 -6.40 -7.38 2.82
N PHE A 16 -5.62 -6.89 1.86
CA PHE A 16 -4.27 -7.41 1.57
C PHE A 16 -3.22 -6.50 2.22
N GLY A 17 -2.40 -7.07 3.12
CA GLY A 17 -1.30 -6.35 3.77
C GLY A 17 0.01 -6.45 3.01
N CYS A 18 0.59 -5.32 2.63
CA CYS A 18 1.78 -5.26 1.77
C CYS A 18 3.12 -5.24 2.53
N TRP A 19 3.16 -5.52 3.84
CA TRP A 19 4.42 -5.45 4.60
C TRP A 19 5.44 -6.51 4.13
N ALA A 20 5.01 -7.76 3.96
CA ALA A 20 5.89 -8.84 3.51
C ALA A 20 6.50 -8.58 2.12
N ILE A 21 5.74 -7.91 1.24
CA ILE A 21 6.18 -7.50 -0.11
C ILE A 21 7.34 -6.50 -0.06
N GLY A 22 7.50 -5.76 1.04
CA GLY A 22 8.64 -4.86 1.23
C GLY A 22 9.99 -5.56 1.44
N GLY A 23 10.07 -6.89 1.29
CA GLY A 23 11.33 -7.66 1.38
C GLY A 23 12.00 -7.63 2.76
N THR A 24 11.28 -7.22 3.80
CA THR A 24 11.85 -7.06 5.16
C THR A 24 11.87 -8.36 5.96
N TRP A 25 11.01 -9.32 5.60
CA TRP A 25 10.82 -10.56 6.38
C TRP A 25 11.32 -11.81 5.68
N ASN A 26 11.30 -11.84 4.34
CA ASN A 26 11.78 -12.95 3.51
C ASN A 26 12.26 -12.42 2.15
N ASN A 27 13.15 -13.16 1.48
CA ASN A 27 13.53 -12.92 0.09
C ASN A 27 12.41 -13.37 -0.86
N VAL A 28 11.31 -12.61 -0.90
CA VAL A 28 10.24 -12.80 -1.91
C VAL A 28 10.54 -11.89 -3.09
N SER A 29 10.41 -12.41 -4.32
CA SER A 29 10.66 -11.61 -5.52
C SER A 29 9.52 -10.61 -5.80
N ASP A 30 9.82 -9.56 -6.56
CA ASP A 30 8.80 -8.59 -6.99
C ASP A 30 7.75 -9.26 -7.88
N GLU A 31 8.18 -10.20 -8.73
CA GLU A 31 7.29 -10.95 -9.61
C GLU A 31 6.29 -11.81 -8.82
N GLU A 32 6.75 -12.50 -7.77
CA GLU A 32 5.88 -13.28 -6.89
C GLU A 32 4.92 -12.40 -6.09
N SER A 33 5.41 -11.24 -5.65
CA SER A 33 4.59 -10.24 -4.96
C SER A 33 3.49 -9.69 -5.87
N ILE A 34 3.82 -9.34 -7.11
CA ILE A 34 2.85 -8.87 -8.12
C ILE A 34 1.82 -9.97 -8.42
N LYS A 35 2.25 -11.23 -8.60
CA LYS A 35 1.34 -12.36 -8.79
C LYS A 35 0.38 -12.52 -7.62
N SER A 36 0.88 -12.38 -6.39
CA SER A 36 0.06 -12.47 -5.18
C SER A 36 -0.98 -11.34 -5.10
N ILE A 37 -0.59 -10.11 -5.42
CA ILE A 37 -1.50 -8.96 -5.48
C ILE A 37 -2.58 -9.18 -6.54
N LYS A 38 -2.21 -9.64 -7.75
CA LYS A 38 -3.17 -9.93 -8.82
C LYS A 38 -4.14 -11.04 -8.44
N ALA A 39 -3.65 -12.13 -7.85
CA ALA A 39 -4.50 -13.20 -7.35
C ALA A 39 -5.49 -12.68 -6.28
N ALA A 40 -5.06 -11.77 -5.40
CA ALA A 40 -5.95 -11.13 -4.44
C ALA A 40 -7.08 -10.36 -5.13
N ILE A 41 -6.76 -9.57 -6.16
CA ILE A 41 -7.74 -8.84 -6.98
C ILE A 41 -8.73 -9.81 -7.64
N ASP A 42 -8.24 -10.91 -8.22
CA ASP A 42 -9.06 -11.93 -8.88
C ASP A 42 -10.07 -12.58 -7.91
N THR A 43 -9.75 -12.66 -6.61
CA THR A 43 -10.70 -13.14 -5.58
C THR A 43 -11.71 -12.08 -5.11
N GLY A 44 -11.60 -10.85 -5.63
CA GLY A 44 -12.44 -9.71 -5.31
C GLY A 44 -11.92 -8.83 -4.17
N ILE A 45 -10.67 -9.01 -3.71
CA ILE A 45 -10.05 -8.09 -2.75
C ILE A 45 -9.83 -6.75 -3.44
N ASN A 46 -10.33 -5.69 -2.82
CA ASN A 46 -10.12 -4.32 -3.31
C ASN A 46 -9.45 -3.40 -2.30
N PHE A 47 -9.20 -3.87 -1.08
CA PHE A 47 -8.58 -3.08 -0.02
C PHE A 47 -7.14 -3.51 0.23
N PHE A 48 -6.20 -2.58 0.04
CA PHE A 48 -4.76 -2.80 0.18
C PHE A 48 -4.16 -1.87 1.24
N ASP A 49 -3.42 -2.45 2.16
CA ASP A 49 -2.75 -1.74 3.25
C ASP A 49 -1.23 -1.70 2.99
N VAL A 50 -0.66 -0.49 2.96
CA VAL A 50 0.77 -0.26 2.73
C VAL A 50 1.30 0.81 3.69
N ALA A 51 2.61 1.05 3.68
CA ALA A 51 3.24 2.16 4.39
C ALA A 51 4.60 2.45 3.76
N PRO A 52 5.11 3.70 3.85
CA PRO A 52 6.47 4.01 3.44
C PRO A 52 7.48 3.08 4.13
N VAL A 53 7.34 2.86 5.45
CA VAL A 53 8.29 2.02 6.21
C VAL A 53 8.41 0.57 5.74
N TYR A 54 7.49 0.07 4.92
CA TYR A 54 7.55 -1.28 4.38
C TYR A 54 8.60 -1.35 3.27
N GLY A 55 9.77 -1.92 3.60
CA GLY A 55 10.86 -2.05 2.63
C GLY A 55 11.46 -0.74 2.17
N LYS A 56 11.47 0.31 2.99
CA LYS A 56 11.96 1.64 2.57
C LYS A 56 11.23 2.23 1.35
N GLY A 57 9.93 1.96 1.24
CA GLY A 57 9.08 2.39 0.13
C GLY A 57 8.98 1.36 -0.99
N HIS A 58 9.74 0.27 -0.93
CA HIS A 58 9.70 -0.81 -1.93
C HIS A 58 8.29 -1.39 -2.10
N ALA A 59 7.58 -1.62 -0.99
CA ALA A 59 6.21 -2.15 -1.04
C ALA A 59 5.23 -1.22 -1.79
N GLU A 60 5.40 0.10 -1.70
CA GLU A 60 4.58 1.07 -2.45
C GLU A 60 4.85 0.98 -3.95
N THR A 61 6.12 0.79 -4.34
CA THR A 61 6.54 0.60 -5.73
C THR A 61 5.95 -0.68 -6.32
N VAL A 62 6.09 -1.82 -5.64
CA VAL A 62 5.58 -3.11 -6.12
C VAL A 62 4.05 -3.12 -6.23
N LEU A 63 3.36 -2.54 -5.22
CA LEU A 63 1.91 -2.36 -5.29
C LEU A 63 1.51 -1.50 -6.49
N GLY A 64 2.21 -0.39 -6.74
CA GLY A 64 1.97 0.47 -7.90
C GLY A 64 2.16 -0.24 -9.24
N GLN A 65 3.18 -1.11 -9.35
CA GLN A 65 3.40 -1.94 -10.54
C GLN A 65 2.26 -2.93 -10.76
N ALA A 66 1.79 -3.61 -9.71
CA ALA A 66 0.71 -4.58 -9.80
C ALA A 66 -0.63 -3.94 -10.21
N LEU A 67 -0.91 -2.72 -9.72
CA LEU A 67 -2.17 -2.00 -9.96
C LEU A 67 -2.20 -1.19 -11.26
N LYS A 68 -1.12 -1.19 -12.06
CA LYS A 68 -0.97 -0.27 -13.19
C LYS A 68 -2.11 -0.31 -14.21
N ASN A 69 -2.73 -1.47 -14.38
CA ASN A 69 -3.81 -1.68 -15.35
C ASN A 69 -5.18 -1.83 -14.66
N GLU A 70 -5.26 -1.60 -13.35
CA GLU A 70 -6.49 -1.70 -12.58
C GLU A 70 -7.24 -0.37 -12.56
N SER A 71 -8.57 -0.46 -12.55
CA SER A 71 -9.43 0.72 -12.46
C SER A 71 -9.28 1.37 -11.08
N ARG A 72 -8.80 2.62 -11.02
CA ARG A 72 -8.47 3.29 -9.75
C ARG A 72 -9.67 3.42 -8.80
N ASP A 73 -10.87 3.62 -9.34
CA ASP A 73 -12.15 3.69 -8.61
C ASP A 73 -12.53 2.37 -7.93
N LYS A 74 -12.02 1.25 -8.43
CA LYS A 74 -12.28 -0.08 -7.85
C LYS A 74 -11.35 -0.44 -6.71
N ILE A 75 -10.25 0.30 -6.51
CA ILE A 75 -9.20 -0.04 -5.55
C ILE A 75 -9.17 0.96 -4.39
N ILE A 76 -9.07 0.46 -3.16
CA ILE A 76 -8.91 1.24 -1.94
C ILE A 76 -7.51 0.98 -1.41
N ILE A 77 -6.73 2.05 -1.28
CA ILE A 77 -5.36 1.98 -0.74
C ILE A 77 -5.32 2.78 0.55
N ALA A 78 -4.97 2.12 1.65
CA ALA A 78 -4.59 2.78 2.90
C ALA A 78 -3.07 2.81 3.00
N THR A 79 -2.49 4.00 3.16
CA THR A 79 -1.08 4.18 3.51
C THR A 79 -0.96 4.91 4.84
N LYS A 80 0.22 4.80 5.46
CA LYS A 80 0.48 5.27 6.82
C LYS A 80 1.52 6.38 6.83
N CYS A 81 1.53 7.15 7.91
CA CYS A 81 2.57 8.11 8.21
C CYS A 81 2.91 8.06 9.70
N GLY A 82 4.00 8.71 10.10
CA GLY A 82 4.36 8.89 11.52
C GLY A 82 5.61 8.14 11.97
N LEU A 83 6.12 7.22 11.15
CA LEU A 83 7.34 6.48 11.45
C LEU A 83 8.53 7.05 10.65
N PRO A 84 9.65 7.37 11.32
CA PRO A 84 10.84 7.88 10.68
C PRO A 84 11.75 6.78 10.12
N TRP A 85 12.58 7.12 9.13
CA TRP A 85 13.59 6.19 8.63
C TRP A 85 14.79 6.06 9.57
N SER A 86 15.04 7.10 10.37
CA SER A 86 16.08 7.14 11.40
C SER A 86 15.62 7.88 12.66
N GLN A 87 16.33 7.69 13.78
CA GLN A 87 16.07 8.43 15.02
C GLN A 87 16.16 9.95 14.81
N ASP A 88 17.08 10.42 13.95
CA ASP A 88 17.30 11.85 13.67
C ASP A 88 16.17 12.47 12.87
N GLU A 89 15.54 11.71 11.98
CA GLU A 89 14.38 12.16 11.23
C GLU A 89 13.10 12.22 12.07
N ARG A 90 13.02 11.46 13.17
CA ARG A 90 11.86 11.47 14.09
C ARG A 90 11.52 12.87 14.58
N LYS A 91 12.54 13.67 14.90
CA LYS A 91 12.40 15.07 15.34
C LYS A 91 11.92 15.99 14.22
N LYS A 92 12.24 15.67 12.96
CA LYS A 92 11.86 16.42 11.75
C LYS A 92 10.45 16.09 11.26
N LEU A 93 10.04 14.82 11.38
CA LEU A 93 8.81 14.29 10.77
C LEU A 93 7.52 14.74 11.45
N VAL A 94 7.53 15.00 12.76
CA VAL A 94 6.37 15.57 13.48
C VAL A 94 5.90 16.90 12.84
N ARG A 95 6.80 17.68 12.24
CA ARG A 95 6.45 18.96 11.57
C ARG A 95 6.01 18.81 10.11
N ILE A 96 6.46 17.78 9.39
CA ILE A 96 6.36 17.70 7.92
C ILE A 96 5.17 16.84 7.47
N LEU A 97 4.81 15.81 8.24
CA LEU A 97 3.78 14.84 7.85
C LEU A 97 2.37 15.44 7.72
N LEU A 98 2.11 16.59 8.35
CA LEU A 98 0.84 17.32 8.19
C LEU A 98 0.66 17.98 6.82
N ARG A 99 1.70 18.07 5.95
CA ARG A 99 1.61 18.87 4.72
C ARG A 99 1.70 18.15 3.38
N ARG A 100 2.36 16.98 3.21
CA ARG A 100 2.72 16.55 1.82
C ARG A 100 2.80 15.05 1.44
N ALA A 101 2.72 14.08 2.34
CA ALA A 101 3.44 12.83 2.04
C ALA A 101 2.75 11.73 1.18
N SER A 102 1.42 11.60 1.10
CA SER A 102 0.86 10.34 0.53
C SER A 102 0.23 10.40 -0.86
N LEU A 103 0.16 11.56 -1.53
CA LEU A 103 -0.63 11.68 -2.77
C LEU A 103 0.18 11.60 -4.09
N LYS A 104 1.51 11.65 -4.06
CA LYS A 104 2.33 11.77 -5.29
C LYS A 104 3.00 10.49 -5.80
N ARG A 105 2.91 9.36 -5.08
CA ARG A 105 3.59 8.10 -5.49
C ARG A 105 2.65 7.03 -6.05
N SER A 106 1.33 7.20 -5.91
CA SER A 106 0.32 6.27 -6.40
C SER A 106 -0.44 6.77 -7.64
N THR A 107 0.08 7.80 -8.32
CA THR A 107 -0.51 8.30 -9.56
C THR A 107 -0.01 7.48 -10.74
N THR A 108 -0.71 6.39 -11.03
CA THR A 108 -0.91 5.98 -12.42
C THR A 108 -1.87 6.98 -13.07
N HIS A 109 -1.51 7.46 -14.25
CA HIS A 109 -2.36 8.27 -15.13
C HIS A 109 -3.43 7.41 -15.76
#